data_AF-A0AAW8FU20-F1
#
_entry.id   AF-A0AAW8FU20-F1
#
_cell.length_a   1.000
_cell.length_b   1.000
_cell.length_c   1.000
_cell.angle_alpha   90.00
_cell.angle_beta   90.00
_cell.angle_gamma   90.00
#
_symmetry.space_group_name_H-M   'P 1'
#
loop_
_entity.id
_entity.type
_entity.pdbx_description
1 polymer ?
#
loop_
_entity_poly.entity_id
_entity_poly.type
_entity_poly.pdbx_seq_one_letter_code
_entity_poly.pdbx_strand_id
1 'polypeptide(L)'
;MSITGWRVHFTRRDPAWPREVTPFIREFSGLFGGLDQRLDDLGVPEGQPFLMSPAAEYDVALNRYFSVWLASSPWNTQAAHARDLRTYFDFLWFGRGRCDWRDATMDDRAAYEWWRRRDDSGPRVEDTSWDREVSTVNQFYLWAIEQDLVRANPVRQRASVAWSPWRRGADGSSVRQVPAEASHTGPRREVK
;
A
#
# COMPACT_ATOMS: atom_id res chain seq x y z
N MET A 1 13.86 -22.58 -8.56
CA MET A 1 13.58 -21.61 -7.49
C MET A 1 12.38 -20.79 -7.92
N SER A 2 11.25 -20.90 -7.22
CA SER A 2 10.05 -20.11 -7.51
C SER A 2 10.38 -18.64 -7.24
N ILE A 3 10.30 -17.77 -8.25
CA ILE A 3 10.39 -16.33 -8.00
C ILE A 3 9.09 -15.92 -7.32
N THR A 4 9.12 -15.79 -6.00
CA THR A 4 7.98 -15.29 -5.23
C THR A 4 7.95 -13.78 -5.34
N GLY A 5 6.82 -13.20 -5.74
CA GLY A 5 6.59 -11.76 -5.64
C GLY A 5 6.50 -11.28 -4.19
N TRP A 6 6.20 -10.00 -4.02
CA TRP A 6 5.81 -9.41 -2.75
C TRP A 6 4.63 -10.17 -2.14
N ARG A 7 4.67 -10.32 -0.81
CA ARG A 7 3.63 -11.05 -0.06
C ARG A 7 3.02 -10.16 1.01
N VAL A 8 1.70 -10.15 1.05
CA VAL A 8 0.93 -9.54 2.14
C VAL A 8 0.70 -10.59 3.21
N HIS A 9 1.10 -10.27 4.42
CA HIS A 9 0.80 -11.03 5.62
C HIS A 9 0.00 -10.16 6.58
N PHE A 10 -0.65 -10.81 7.54
CA PHE A 10 -1.40 -10.15 8.60
C PHE A 10 -0.89 -10.68 9.93
N THR A 11 -0.68 -9.79 10.89
CA THR A 11 -0.39 -10.20 12.27
C THR A 11 -1.54 -11.06 12.79
N ARG A 12 -1.20 -12.09 13.55
CA ARG A 12 -2.17 -13.01 14.17
C ARG A 12 -1.77 -13.22 15.61
N ARG A 13 -2.77 -13.36 16.48
CA ARG A 13 -2.59 -13.91 17.82
C ARG A 13 -2.71 -15.43 17.77
N ASP A 14 -2.19 -16.10 18.79
CA ASP A 14 -2.22 -17.55 18.94
C ASP A 14 -1.85 -18.31 17.64
N PRO A 15 -0.61 -18.16 17.15
CA PRO A 15 -0.20 -18.82 15.92
C PRO A 15 -0.31 -20.34 16.07
N ALA A 16 -0.97 -20.99 15.11
CA ALA A 16 -1.10 -22.44 15.11
C ALA A 16 0.28 -23.10 15.10
N TRP A 17 0.57 -23.85 16.17
CA TRP A 17 1.81 -24.60 16.29
C TRP A 17 1.74 -25.91 15.50
N PRO A 18 2.84 -26.33 14.85
CA PRO A 18 2.92 -27.64 14.21
C PRO A 18 2.60 -28.76 15.21
N ARG A 19 1.78 -29.72 14.81
CA ARG A 19 1.42 -30.88 15.64
C ARG A 19 2.60 -31.79 15.96
N GLU A 20 3.56 -31.88 15.03
CA GLU A 20 4.80 -32.61 15.24
C GLU A 20 5.86 -31.67 15.83
N VAL A 21 6.20 -31.91 17.09
CA VAL A 21 7.13 -31.07 17.84
C VAL A 21 8.55 -31.65 17.73
N THR A 22 9.26 -31.24 16.68
CA THR A 22 10.70 -31.51 16.53
C THR A 22 11.49 -30.76 17.63
N PRO A 23 12.73 -31.17 17.95
CA PRO A 23 13.58 -30.43 18.89
C PRO A 23 13.74 -28.95 18.53
N PHE A 24 13.90 -28.64 17.24
CA PHE A 24 13.94 -27.26 16.72
C PHE A 24 12.65 -26.48 17.03
N ILE A 25 11.48 -27.10 16.87
CA ILE A 25 10.19 -26.47 17.18
C ILE A 25 10.02 -26.22 18.69
N ARG A 26 10.59 -27.05 19.58
CA ARG A 26 10.57 -26.80 21.04
C ARG A 26 11.38 -25.58 21.43
N GLU A 27 12.58 -25.45 20.87
CA GLU A 27 13.44 -24.30 21.11
C GLU A 27 12.76 -23.02 20.60
N PHE A 28 12.15 -23.08 19.41
CA PHE A 28 11.31 -22.02 18.88
C PHE A 28 10.14 -21.68 19.82
N SER A 29 9.40 -22.66 20.33
CA SER A 29 8.28 -22.43 21.23
C SER A 29 8.67 -21.65 22.49
N GLY A 30 9.86 -21.89 23.06
CA GLY A 30 10.39 -21.10 24.17
C GLY A 30 10.68 -19.64 23.80
N LEU A 31 11.22 -19.39 22.61
CA LEU A 31 11.51 -18.03 22.12
C LEU A 31 10.25 -17.19 21.88
N PHE A 32 9.20 -17.85 21.38
CA PHE A 32 7.88 -17.23 21.09
C PHE A 32 6.89 -17.34 22.25
N GLY A 33 7.29 -17.89 23.40
CA GLY A 33 6.52 -17.83 24.63
C GLY A 33 6.24 -16.38 25.00
N GLY A 34 4.97 -16.03 25.13
CA GLY A 34 4.53 -14.65 25.40
C GLY A 34 4.66 -13.68 24.21
N LEU A 35 4.78 -14.19 22.97
CA LEU A 35 4.81 -13.35 21.76
C LEU A 35 3.63 -12.39 21.71
N ASP A 36 2.42 -12.88 21.98
CA ASP A 36 1.20 -12.06 21.93
C ASP A 36 1.27 -10.87 22.90
N GLN A 37 1.71 -11.11 24.14
CA GLN A 37 1.93 -10.04 25.12
C GLN A 37 2.99 -9.04 24.65
N ARG A 38 4.10 -9.51 24.08
CA ARG A 38 5.13 -8.61 23.54
C ARG A 38 4.61 -7.79 22.36
N LEU A 39 3.78 -8.37 21.49
CA LEU A 39 3.15 -7.64 20.38
C LEU A 39 2.19 -6.56 20.92
N ASP A 40 1.43 -6.87 21.96
CA ASP A 40 0.56 -5.90 22.62
C ASP A 40 1.36 -4.77 23.30
N ASP A 41 2.45 -5.10 24.00
CA ASP A 41 3.34 -4.12 24.64
C ASP A 41 4.03 -3.19 23.62
N LEU A 42 4.31 -3.72 22.42
CA LEU A 42 4.84 -2.95 21.29
C LEU A 42 3.75 -2.21 20.51
N GLY A 43 2.49 -2.32 20.91
CA GLY A 43 1.35 -1.67 20.25
C GLY A 43 1.08 -2.19 18.84
N VAL A 44 1.41 -3.45 18.54
CA VAL A 44 1.21 -4.08 17.23
C VAL A 44 -0.14 -4.79 17.21
N PRO A 45 -1.23 -4.20 16.67
CA PRO A 45 -2.56 -4.80 16.69
C PRO A 45 -2.62 -6.14 15.94
N GLU A 46 -3.60 -6.97 16.30
CA GLU A 46 -3.98 -8.15 15.51
C GLU A 46 -4.56 -7.73 14.16
N GLY A 47 -4.29 -8.51 13.12
CA GLY A 47 -4.81 -8.26 11.78
C GLY A 47 -4.14 -7.09 11.05
N GLN A 48 -3.10 -6.47 11.62
CA GLN A 48 -2.30 -5.45 10.95
C GLN A 48 -1.60 -6.07 9.73
N PRO A 49 -1.74 -5.50 8.54
CA PRO A 49 -1.00 -5.97 7.38
C PRO A 49 0.47 -5.59 7.46
N PHE A 50 1.31 -6.42 6.85
CA PHE A 50 2.69 -6.10 6.52
C PHE A 50 3.09 -6.76 5.20
N LEU A 51 4.05 -6.15 4.52
CA LEU A 51 4.59 -6.61 3.26
C LEU A 51 5.99 -7.21 3.47
N MET A 52 6.20 -8.36 2.83
CA MET A 52 7.49 -9.04 2.73
C MET A 52 7.99 -8.96 1.29
N SER A 53 9.27 -8.62 1.12
CA SER A 53 9.88 -8.56 -0.20
C SER A 53 9.95 -9.94 -0.86
N PRO A 54 10.16 -9.99 -2.20
CA PRO A 54 10.48 -11.21 -2.94
C PRO A 54 11.65 -12.01 -2.33
N ALA A 55 12.61 -11.33 -1.70
CA ALA A 55 13.74 -11.94 -1.00
C ALA A 55 13.42 -12.41 0.43
N ALA A 56 12.14 -12.36 0.85
CA ALA A 56 11.69 -12.64 2.21
C ALA A 56 12.28 -11.70 3.26
N GLU A 57 12.53 -10.45 2.91
CA GLU A 57 12.99 -9.42 3.83
C GLU A 57 11.81 -8.57 4.34
N TYR A 58 11.90 -8.17 5.61
CA TYR A 58 10.98 -7.24 6.23
C TYR A 58 11.56 -5.82 6.20
N ASP A 59 11.03 -4.98 5.33
CA ASP A 59 11.40 -3.56 5.27
C ASP A 59 10.68 -2.78 6.38
N VAL A 60 11.42 -2.41 7.42
CA VAL A 60 10.89 -1.69 8.58
C VAL A 60 10.32 -0.34 8.19
N ALA A 61 10.98 0.38 7.28
CA ALA A 61 10.53 1.70 6.88
C ALA A 61 9.21 1.57 6.10
N LEU A 62 9.14 0.71 5.09
CA LEU A 62 7.89 0.46 4.35
C LEU A 62 6.75 0.07 5.29
N ASN A 63 6.98 -0.87 6.20
CA ASN A 63 5.93 -1.41 7.05
C ASN A 63 5.44 -0.44 8.14
N ARG A 64 6.17 0.64 8.44
CA ARG A 64 5.68 1.75 9.27
C ARG A 64 4.46 2.45 8.66
N TYR A 65 4.27 2.38 7.35
CA TYR A 65 3.05 2.86 6.72
C TYR A 65 1.80 2.19 7.30
N PHE A 66 1.85 0.87 7.53
CA PHE A 66 0.73 0.15 8.11
C PHE A 66 0.65 0.36 9.63
N SER A 67 1.79 0.28 10.32
CA SER A 67 1.81 0.29 11.79
C SER A 67 1.64 1.67 12.43
N VAL A 68 1.87 2.75 11.69
CA VAL A 68 1.77 4.12 12.21
C VAL A 68 0.72 4.90 11.44
N TRP A 69 0.87 5.01 10.11
CA TRP A 69 0.00 5.88 9.32
C TRP A 69 -1.42 5.31 9.18
N LEU A 70 -1.56 4.01 8.93
CA LEU A 70 -2.85 3.35 8.80
C LEU A 70 -3.36 2.67 10.09
N ALA A 71 -2.65 2.81 11.21
CA ALA A 71 -2.98 2.11 12.46
C ALA A 71 -4.44 2.31 12.90
N SER A 72 -4.93 3.55 12.76
CA SER A 72 -6.29 3.94 13.14
C SER A 72 -7.36 3.65 12.07
N SER A 73 -6.96 3.16 10.91
CA SER A 73 -7.88 2.90 9.80
C SER A 73 -8.61 1.56 9.97
N PRO A 74 -9.86 1.43 9.46
CA PRO A 74 -10.55 0.16 9.46
C PRO A 74 -9.75 -0.95 8.77
N TRP A 75 -9.86 -2.18 9.27
CA TRP A 75 -9.11 -3.33 8.74
C TRP A 75 -9.25 -3.51 7.22
N ASN A 76 -10.47 -3.35 6.69
CA ASN A 76 -10.72 -3.44 5.24
C ASN A 76 -9.90 -2.41 4.45
N THR A 77 -9.73 -1.20 4.98
CA THR A 77 -8.90 -0.16 4.36
C THR A 77 -7.44 -0.56 4.40
N GLN A 78 -6.91 -0.99 5.54
CA GLN A 78 -5.52 -1.43 5.64
C GLN A 78 -5.23 -2.60 4.68
N ALA A 79 -6.13 -3.58 4.63
CA ALA A 79 -6.01 -4.76 3.78
C ALA A 79 -6.16 -4.42 2.29
N ALA A 80 -6.95 -3.42 1.92
CA ALA A 80 -7.01 -2.90 0.56
C ALA A 80 -5.68 -2.22 0.18
N HIS A 81 -5.17 -1.34 1.04
CA HIS A 81 -3.90 -0.66 0.81
C HIS A 81 -2.74 -1.65 0.64
N ALA A 82 -2.68 -2.68 1.49
CA ALA A 82 -1.63 -3.70 1.41
C ALA A 82 -1.67 -4.48 0.08
N ARG A 83 -2.86 -4.82 -0.41
CA ARG A 83 -3.01 -5.53 -1.70
C ARG A 83 -2.70 -4.66 -2.90
N ASP A 84 -3.13 -3.40 -2.87
CA ASP A 84 -2.86 -2.43 -3.93
C ASP A 84 -1.35 -2.15 -4.00
N LEU A 85 -0.69 -1.92 -2.86
CA LEU A 85 0.77 -1.73 -2.79
C LEU A 85 1.54 -2.97 -3.23
N ARG A 86 1.11 -4.17 -2.82
CA ARG A 86 1.69 -5.43 -3.30
C ARG A 86 1.68 -5.50 -4.82
N THR A 87 0.55 -5.18 -5.45
CA THR A 87 0.38 -5.26 -6.90
C THR A 87 1.33 -4.29 -7.61
N TYR A 88 1.45 -3.07 -7.09
CA TYR A 88 2.37 -2.08 -7.62
C TYR A 88 3.85 -2.51 -7.45
N PHE A 89 4.23 -3.00 -6.27
CA PHE A 89 5.61 -3.45 -6.03
C PHE A 89 5.97 -4.72 -6.78
N ASP A 90 5.01 -5.63 -7.00
CA ASP A 90 5.17 -6.77 -7.90
C ASP A 90 5.45 -6.29 -9.33
N PHE A 91 4.73 -5.29 -9.82
CA PHE A 91 5.03 -4.70 -11.12
C PHE A 91 6.44 -4.08 -11.19
N LEU A 92 6.85 -3.31 -10.18
CA LEU A 92 8.22 -2.77 -10.12
C LEU A 92 9.26 -3.91 -10.13
N TRP A 93 8.98 -4.99 -9.42
CA TRP A 93 9.89 -6.12 -9.33
C TRP A 93 10.01 -6.89 -10.64
N PHE A 94 8.90 -7.29 -11.23
CA PHE A 94 8.87 -8.15 -12.42
C PHE A 94 8.97 -7.36 -13.74
N GLY A 95 8.23 -6.26 -13.84
CA GLY A 95 8.12 -5.46 -15.06
C GLY A 95 9.23 -4.42 -15.22
N ARG A 96 9.89 -4.01 -14.12
CA ARG A 96 10.90 -2.94 -14.12
C ARG A 96 12.28 -3.40 -13.63
N GLY A 97 12.55 -4.70 -13.68
CA GLY A 97 13.89 -5.23 -13.43
C GLY A 97 14.33 -5.16 -11.97
N ARG A 98 13.43 -5.53 -11.04
CA ARG A 98 13.69 -5.51 -9.59
C ARG A 98 13.88 -4.11 -9.01
N CYS A 99 13.17 -3.13 -9.57
CA CYS A 99 13.16 -1.76 -9.07
C CYS A 99 12.64 -1.73 -7.62
N ASP A 100 13.41 -1.12 -6.72
CA ASP A 100 12.96 -0.87 -5.35
C ASP A 100 11.89 0.22 -5.35
N TRP A 101 10.95 0.16 -4.41
CA TRP A 101 9.91 1.17 -4.32
C TRP A 101 10.48 2.58 -4.05
N ARG A 102 11.64 2.69 -3.40
CA ARG A 102 12.28 3.99 -3.17
C ARG A 102 12.83 4.64 -4.43
N ASP A 103 13.18 3.82 -5.41
CA ASP A 103 13.75 4.25 -6.68
C ASP A 103 12.70 4.40 -7.79
N ALA A 104 11.42 4.14 -7.47
CA ALA A 104 10.33 4.23 -8.42
C ALA A 104 10.19 5.65 -8.99
N THR A 105 10.18 5.73 -10.31
CA THR A 105 10.09 6.99 -11.06
C THR A 105 8.69 7.23 -11.62
N MET A 106 8.46 8.45 -12.14
CA MET A 106 7.24 8.75 -12.89
C MET A 106 7.08 7.88 -14.15
N ASP A 107 8.18 7.45 -14.76
CA ASP A 107 8.13 6.58 -15.95
C ASP A 107 7.70 5.15 -15.57
N ASP A 108 8.13 4.66 -14.40
CA ASP A 108 7.68 3.37 -13.86
C ASP A 108 6.18 3.43 -13.54
N ARG A 109 5.69 4.56 -13.03
CA ARG A 109 4.26 4.76 -12.78
C ARG A 109 3.45 4.80 -14.07
N ALA A 110 3.92 5.49 -15.11
CA ALA A 110 3.27 5.52 -16.42
C ALA A 110 3.25 4.12 -17.07
N ALA A 111 4.33 3.36 -16.92
CA ALA A 111 4.40 1.97 -17.36
C ALA A 111 3.40 1.08 -16.59
N TYR A 112 3.23 1.29 -15.28
CA TYR A 112 2.23 0.58 -14.48
C TYR A 112 0.80 0.86 -14.96
N GLU A 113 0.47 2.12 -15.28
CA GLU A 113 -0.84 2.46 -15.86
C GLU A 113 -1.07 1.74 -17.18
N TRP A 114 -0.09 1.77 -18.08
CA TRP A 114 -0.20 1.08 -19.36
C TRP A 114 -0.40 -0.42 -19.17
N TRP A 115 0.38 -1.04 -18.26
CA TRP A 115 0.26 -2.46 -17.92
C TRP A 115 -1.10 -2.83 -17.32
N ARG A 116 -1.66 -2.00 -16.44
CA ARG A 116 -2.96 -2.27 -15.79
C ARG A 116 -4.18 -2.00 -16.67
N ARG A 117 -4.09 -1.06 -17.61
CA ARG A 117 -5.26 -0.58 -18.38
C ARG A 117 -5.26 -0.96 -19.85
N ARG A 118 -4.10 -1.16 -20.47
CA ARG A 118 -3.98 -1.28 -21.93
C ARG A 118 -3.36 -2.59 -22.38
N ASP A 119 -2.41 -3.12 -21.61
CA ASP A 119 -1.78 -4.39 -21.94
C ASP A 119 -2.81 -5.54 -21.95
N ASP A 120 -2.81 -6.34 -23.02
CA ASP A 120 -3.64 -7.55 -23.13
C ASP A 120 -3.12 -8.68 -22.23
N SER A 121 -1.82 -8.66 -21.90
CA SER A 121 -1.17 -9.62 -21.02
C SER A 121 -1.20 -9.22 -19.54
N GLY A 122 -1.61 -7.98 -19.25
CA GLY A 122 -1.78 -7.47 -17.89
C GLY A 122 -3.13 -7.88 -17.29
N PRO A 123 -3.23 -8.07 -15.97
CA PRO A 123 -4.51 -8.21 -15.31
C PRO A 123 -5.26 -6.87 -15.43
N ARG A 124 -6.29 -6.83 -16.27
CA ARG A 124 -7.11 -5.62 -16.45
C ARG A 124 -7.99 -5.38 -15.25
N VAL A 125 -8.18 -4.12 -14.89
CA VAL A 125 -9.06 -3.69 -13.81
C VAL A 125 -10.06 -2.66 -14.27
N GLU A 126 -11.25 -2.71 -13.68
CA GLU A 126 -12.29 -1.69 -13.81
C GLU A 126 -11.78 -0.32 -13.34
N ASP A 127 -12.28 0.76 -13.94
CA ASP A 127 -11.83 2.12 -13.67
C ASP A 127 -11.90 2.51 -12.18
N THR A 128 -12.90 2.02 -11.45
CA THR A 128 -13.05 2.29 -10.01
C THR A 128 -12.00 1.59 -9.15
N SER A 129 -11.53 0.41 -9.57
CA SER A 129 -10.44 -0.31 -8.89
C SER A 129 -9.10 0.36 -9.19
N TRP A 130 -8.94 0.86 -10.42
CA TRP A 130 -7.79 1.67 -10.80
C TRP A 130 -7.67 2.95 -9.97
N ASP A 131 -8.75 3.71 -9.81
CA ASP A 131 -8.74 4.96 -9.05
C ASP A 131 -8.37 4.73 -7.57
N ARG A 132 -8.86 3.61 -7.00
CA ARG A 132 -8.46 3.21 -5.65
C ARG A 132 -6.97 2.90 -5.57
N GLU A 133 -6.43 2.11 -6.50
CA GLU A 133 -5.00 1.78 -6.54
C GLU A 133 -4.14 3.03 -6.69
N VAL A 134 -4.51 3.95 -7.60
CA VAL A 134 -3.82 5.23 -7.79
C VAL A 134 -3.83 6.04 -6.49
N SER A 135 -4.99 6.13 -5.83
CA SER A 135 -5.13 6.85 -4.57
C SER A 135 -4.27 6.23 -3.47
N THR A 136 -4.27 4.90 -3.34
CA THR A 136 -3.45 4.18 -2.38
C THR A 136 -1.96 4.45 -2.60
N VAL A 137 -1.46 4.24 -3.82
CA VAL A 137 -0.05 4.44 -4.16
C VAL A 137 0.34 5.89 -3.92
N ASN A 138 -0.50 6.84 -4.34
CA ASN A 138 -0.25 8.26 -4.10
C ASN A 138 -0.14 8.58 -2.60
N GLN A 139 -1.08 8.10 -1.78
CA GLN A 139 -1.03 8.32 -0.33
C GLN A 139 0.21 7.70 0.31
N PHE A 140 0.63 6.52 -0.13
CA PHE A 140 1.86 5.89 0.34
C PHE A 140 3.10 6.75 0.02
N TYR A 141 3.25 7.23 -1.21
CA TYR A 141 4.42 8.06 -1.55
C TYR A 141 4.38 9.45 -0.92
N LEU A 142 3.20 10.05 -0.71
CA LEU A 142 3.08 11.29 0.06
C LEU A 142 3.56 11.10 1.51
N TRP A 143 3.14 10.01 2.15
CA TRP A 143 3.63 9.64 3.47
C TRP A 143 5.14 9.36 3.45
N ALA A 144 5.66 8.65 2.45
CA ALA A 144 7.08 8.33 2.36
C ALA A 144 7.95 9.59 2.19
N ILE A 145 7.46 10.61 1.48
CA ILE A 145 8.12 11.93 1.38
C ILE A 145 8.10 12.64 2.73
N GLU A 146 6.98 12.63 3.44
CA GLU A 146 6.87 13.23 4.78
C GLU A 146 7.83 12.56 5.78
N GLN A 147 8.15 11.28 5.58
CA GLN A 147 9.14 10.54 6.38
C GLN A 147 10.58 10.63 5.84
N ASP A 148 10.85 11.44 4.80
CA ASP A 148 12.14 11.58 4.11
C ASP A 148 12.73 10.25 3.59
N LEU A 149 11.86 9.30 3.23
CA LEU A 149 12.25 8.00 2.70
C LEU A 149 12.47 8.03 1.17
N VAL A 150 11.80 8.94 0.49
CA VAL A 150 11.86 9.13 -0.96
C VAL A 150 11.83 10.62 -1.30
N ARG A 151 12.51 11.01 -2.38
CA ARG A 151 12.64 12.41 -2.77
C ARG A 151 11.47 12.94 -3.60
N ALA A 152 10.76 12.05 -4.30
CA ALA A 152 9.73 12.42 -5.23
C ALA A 152 8.60 11.39 -5.26
N ASN A 153 7.40 11.86 -5.58
CA ASN A 153 6.25 11.00 -5.77
C ASN A 153 6.22 10.54 -7.24
N PRO A 154 6.19 9.22 -7.52
CA PRO A 154 6.09 8.72 -8.89
C PRO A 154 4.72 9.00 -9.53
N VAL A 155 3.69 9.30 -8.74
CA VAL A 155 2.37 9.70 -9.24
C VAL A 155 2.38 11.17 -9.63
N ARG A 156 2.08 11.46 -10.91
CA ARG A 156 1.93 12.83 -11.40
C ARG A 156 0.78 13.52 -10.68
N GLN A 157 1.06 14.66 -10.06
CA GLN A 157 0.04 15.50 -9.43
C GLN A 157 -0.56 16.46 -10.47
N ARG A 158 -1.89 16.61 -10.48
CA ARG A 158 -2.56 17.72 -11.19
C ARG A 158 -3.12 18.68 -10.14
N ALA A 159 -2.93 19.98 -10.36
CA ALA A 159 -3.66 20.99 -9.60
C ALA A 159 -5.16 20.85 -9.92
N SER A 160 -5.97 20.44 -8.94
CA SER A 160 -7.42 20.52 -9.08
C SER A 160 -7.90 21.83 -8.47
N VAL A 161 -8.53 22.67 -9.29
CA VAL A 161 -9.30 23.81 -8.80
C VAL A 161 -10.65 23.23 -8.38
N ALA A 162 -10.85 23.02 -7.08
CA ALA A 162 -12.16 22.69 -6.56
C ALA A 162 -13.07 23.91 -6.74
N TRP A 163 -13.82 23.96 -7.85
CA TRP A 163 -14.87 24.96 -8.01
C TRP A 163 -16.02 24.60 -7.06
N SER A 164 -16.17 25.37 -5.98
CA SER A 164 -17.32 25.28 -5.09
C SER A 164 -18.33 26.38 -5.46
N PRO A 165 -19.53 26.04 -5.99
CA PRO A 165 -20.54 27.04 -6.31
C PRO A 165 -21.19 27.67 -5.06
N TRP A 166 -20.76 27.29 -3.85
CA TRP A 166 -21.35 27.71 -2.57
C TRP A 166 -20.44 28.57 -1.69
N ARG A 167 -19.36 29.18 -2.23
CA ARG A 167 -18.59 30.21 -1.51
C ARG A 167 -18.62 31.54 -2.25
N ARG A 168 -19.59 32.38 -1.90
CA ARG A 168 -19.53 33.82 -2.18
C ARG A 168 -18.64 34.45 -1.11
N GLY A 169 -17.43 34.89 -1.50
CA GLY A 169 -16.57 35.74 -0.67
C GLY A 169 -15.67 35.00 0.32
N ALA A 170 -14.57 34.42 -0.16
CA ALA A 170 -13.32 34.28 0.59
C ALA A 170 -12.20 34.00 -0.42
N ASP A 171 -11.25 34.91 -0.47
CA ASP A 171 -9.99 34.85 -1.20
C ASP A 171 -9.07 33.74 -0.65
N GLY A 172 -9.23 32.53 -1.18
CA GLY A 172 -8.36 31.43 -0.79
C GLY A 172 -8.67 30.19 -1.61
N SER A 173 -8.23 30.17 -2.87
CA SER A 173 -8.19 28.93 -3.63
C SER A 173 -7.15 28.01 -2.99
N SER A 174 -7.57 27.13 -2.07
CA SER A 174 -6.73 26.02 -1.67
C SER A 174 -6.66 25.07 -2.86
N VAL A 175 -5.50 25.04 -3.52
CA VAL A 175 -5.23 24.09 -4.59
C VAL A 175 -5.15 22.71 -3.95
N ARG A 176 -6.21 21.91 -4.11
CA ARG A 176 -6.19 20.51 -3.73
C ARG A 176 -5.43 19.76 -4.82
N GLN A 177 -4.27 19.21 -4.50
CA GLN A 177 -3.57 18.31 -5.41
C GLN A 177 -4.31 16.96 -5.44
N VAL A 178 -4.62 16.51 -6.65
CA VAL A 178 -5.30 15.23 -6.91
C VAL A 178 -4.42 14.46 -7.89
N PRO A 179 -4.31 13.12 -7.76
CA PRO A 179 -3.61 12.32 -8.75
C PRO A 179 -4.11 12.62 -10.16
N ALA A 180 -3.19 12.93 -11.08
CA ALA A 180 -3.53 13.27 -12.47
C ALA A 180 -4.13 12.09 -13.25
N GLU A 181 -3.97 10.88 -12.71
CA GLU A 181 -4.27 9.59 -13.35
C GLU A 181 -5.59 8.97 -12.86
N ALA A 182 -6.31 9.64 -11.94
CA ALA A 182 -7.64 9.22 -11.49
C ALA A 182 -8.68 9.46 -12.59
N SER A 183 -9.49 8.43 -12.86
CA SER A 183 -10.60 8.46 -13.80
C SER A 183 -11.66 9.45 -13.32
N HIS A 184 -12.17 10.29 -14.22
CA HIS A 184 -13.16 11.33 -13.89
C HIS A 184 -14.57 10.78 -13.56
N THR A 185 -14.71 9.49 -13.30
CA THR A 185 -16.00 8.81 -13.20
C THR A 185 -16.37 8.54 -11.74
N GLY A 186 -16.41 9.60 -10.93
CA GLY A 186 -17.08 9.52 -9.63
C GLY A 186 -18.60 9.37 -9.83
N PRO A 187 -19.31 8.56 -9.02
CA PRO A 187 -20.76 8.40 -9.17
C PRO A 187 -21.45 9.74 -8.96
N ARG A 188 -22.15 10.23 -9.99
CA ARG A 188 -23.16 11.28 -9.80
C ARG A 188 -24.22 10.71 -8.88
N ARG A 189 -24.17 11.08 -7.59
CA ARG A 189 -25.32 10.92 -6.70
C ARG A 189 -26.42 11.82 -7.25
N GLU A 190 -27.31 11.24 -8.06
CA GLU A 190 -28.63 11.80 -8.27
C GLU A 190 -29.35 11.72 -6.92
N VAL A 191 -29.45 12.88 -6.26
CA VAL A 191 -30.35 13.05 -5.12
C VAL A 191 -31.74 13.18 -5.73
N LYS A 192 -32.61 12.21 -5.45
CA LYS A 192 -34.04 12.31 -5.67
C LYS A 192 -34.74 12.45 -4.33
#